data_AF-A0A939Z6A1-F1
#
_entry.id   AF-A0A939Z6A1-F1
#
_cell.length_a   1.000
_cell.length_b   1.000
_cell.length_c   1.000
_cell.angle_alpha   90.00
_cell.angle_beta   90.00
_cell.angle_gamma   90.00
#
_symmetry.space_group_name_H-M   'P 1'
#
loop_
_entity.id
_entity.type
_entity.pdbx_description
1 polymer ?
#
loop_
_entity_poly.entity_id
_entity_poly.type
_entity_poly.pdbx_seq_one_letter_code
_entity_poly.pdbx_strand_id
1 'polypeptide(L)'
;MYINELKLPGKEKEYYWLYGGNKNYKTDSTKKAGLKGVDLTHYPFHIFTRYASAPDIEFAPITIFYGGNGSGKSTLLNVIAEKMRLYRNSPFNTTPFFKDYCDLCEIELGEISRESKIITSDDIFEKLHFT
;
A
#
# COMPACT_ATOMS: atom_id res chain seq x y z
N MET A 1 -13.03 -3.81 17.52
CA MET A 1 -12.37 -2.50 17.30
C MET A 1 -11.69 -2.52 15.93
N TYR A 2 -11.19 -1.38 15.45
CA TYR A 2 -10.64 -1.19 14.11
C TYR A 2 -9.35 -0.35 14.21
N ILE A 3 -8.67 -0.14 13.08
CA ILE A 3 -7.48 0.75 13.00
C ILE A 3 -7.90 2.15 13.46
N ASN A 4 -7.10 2.89 14.24
CA ASN A 4 -7.45 4.26 14.63
C ASN A 4 -6.95 5.26 13.58
N GLU A 5 -5.67 5.14 13.20
CA GLU A 5 -5.00 6.10 12.34
C GLU A 5 -3.98 5.40 11.42
N LEU A 6 -3.87 5.87 10.18
CA LEU A 6 -2.79 5.50 9.23
C LEU A 6 -2.08 6.78 8.77
N LYS A 7 -0.75 6.80 8.90
CA LYS A 7 0.10 7.84 8.33
C LYS A 7 0.91 7.28 7.18
N LEU A 8 0.74 7.88 6.01
CA LEU A 8 1.50 7.56 4.81
C LEU A 8 2.83 8.32 4.80
N PRO A 9 3.90 7.79 4.18
CA PRO A 9 5.16 8.52 4.09
C PRO A 9 4.99 9.82 3.31
N GLY A 10 5.43 10.93 3.91
CA GLY A 10 5.50 12.22 3.24
C GLY A 10 6.56 12.26 2.14
N LYS A 11 6.52 13.32 1.33
CA LYS A 11 7.42 13.52 0.17
C LYS A 11 8.90 13.42 0.52
N GLU A 12 9.31 13.99 1.65
CA GLU A 12 10.70 13.94 2.11
C GLU A 12 11.13 12.52 2.50
N LYS A 13 10.27 11.78 3.22
CA LYS A 13 10.52 10.40 3.64
C LYS A 13 10.62 9.46 2.43
N GLU A 14 9.72 9.62 1.46
CA GLU A 14 9.80 8.91 0.17
C GLU A 14 11.10 9.25 -0.59
N TYR A 15 11.42 10.53 -0.71
CA TYR A 15 12.62 10.99 -1.43
C TYR A 15 13.91 10.46 -0.79
N TYR A 16 14.02 10.55 0.53
CA TYR A 16 15.20 10.06 1.25
C TYR A 16 15.36 8.54 1.09
N TRP A 17 14.25 7.79 1.17
CA TRP A 17 14.30 6.34 1.01
C TRP A 17 14.73 5.93 -0.42
N LEU A 18 14.18 6.59 -1.44
CA LEU A 18 14.48 6.32 -2.85
C LEU A 18 15.87 6.82 -3.26
N TYR A 19 16.26 8.03 -2.89
CA TYR A 19 17.42 8.73 -3.47
C TYR A 19 18.52 9.06 -2.46
N GLY A 20 18.17 9.18 -1.17
CA GLY A 20 19.04 9.67 -0.08
C GLY A 20 20.17 8.72 0.37
N GLY A 21 20.41 7.62 -0.36
CA GLY A 21 21.60 6.79 -0.14
C GLY A 21 21.36 5.45 0.56
N ASN A 22 20.12 4.94 0.61
CA ASN A 22 19.85 3.56 1.02
C ASN A 22 20.58 2.58 0.07
N LYS A 23 21.76 2.09 0.48
CA LYS A 23 22.63 1.25 -0.35
C LYS A 23 22.01 -0.12 -0.68
N ASN A 24 21.01 -0.55 0.08
CA ASN A 24 20.46 -1.91 0.02
C ASN A 24 19.70 -2.21 -1.27
N TYR A 25 18.94 -1.26 -1.83
CA TYR A 25 18.21 -1.52 -3.09
C TYR A 25 19.10 -1.42 -4.33
N LYS A 26 20.16 -0.60 -4.30
CA LYS A 26 21.12 -0.47 -5.42
C LYS A 26 21.95 -1.75 -5.62
N THR A 27 22.09 -2.55 -4.58
CA THR A 27 22.78 -3.84 -4.58
C THR A 27 21.84 -5.03 -4.83
N ASP A 28 20.53 -4.86 -4.67
CA ASP A 28 19.53 -5.89 -4.92
C ASP A 28 19.23 -5.97 -6.43
N SER A 29 19.60 -7.08 -7.06
CA SER A 29 19.41 -7.31 -8.49
C SER A 29 17.94 -7.26 -8.92
N THR A 30 17.00 -7.62 -8.04
CA THR A 30 15.56 -7.58 -8.30
C THR A 30 15.03 -6.14 -8.33
N LYS A 31 15.62 -5.24 -7.54
CA LYS A 31 15.31 -3.81 -7.50
C LYS A 31 16.08 -3.02 -8.56
N LYS A 32 17.27 -3.51 -8.95
CA LYS A 32 18.13 -2.90 -9.98
C LYS A 32 17.62 -3.10 -11.41
N ALA A 33 16.97 -4.22 -11.71
CA ALA A 33 16.41 -4.50 -13.04
C ALA A 33 15.31 -3.50 -13.46
N GLY A 34 14.63 -2.86 -12.51
CA GLY A 34 13.63 -1.81 -12.76
C GLY A 34 14.20 -0.44 -13.17
N LEU A 35 15.52 -0.29 -13.30
CA LEU A 35 16.19 0.99 -13.61
C LEU A 35 16.54 1.17 -15.11
N LYS A 36 16.21 0.21 -15.98
CA LYS A 36 16.42 0.38 -17.43
C LYS A 36 15.09 0.55 -18.18
N GLY A 37 14.69 1.81 -18.35
CA GLY A 37 13.61 2.21 -19.26
C GLY A 37 12.21 2.14 -18.64
N VAL A 38 11.56 3.31 -18.60
CA VAL A 38 10.16 3.58 -18.20
C VAL A 38 9.90 3.67 -16.68
N ASP A 39 9.50 4.88 -16.29
CA ASP A 39 9.25 5.47 -14.98
C ASP A 39 8.02 4.89 -14.22
N LEU A 40 7.89 3.56 -14.16
CA LEU A 40 6.78 2.86 -13.48
C LEU A 40 7.23 1.89 -12.37
N THR A 41 8.51 1.87 -12.01
CA THR A 41 9.08 0.75 -11.23
C THR A 41 9.10 0.94 -9.71
N HIS A 42 8.70 2.10 -9.17
CA HIS A 42 8.66 2.37 -7.72
C HIS A 42 7.25 2.28 -7.09
N TYR A 43 6.27 1.65 -7.73
CA TYR A 43 4.93 1.53 -7.14
C TYR A 43 4.98 0.91 -5.72
N PRO A 44 4.40 1.51 -4.67
CA PRO A 44 3.39 2.59 -4.71
C PRO A 44 3.91 4.01 -4.36
N PHE A 45 5.23 4.25 -4.37
CA PHE A 45 5.79 5.58 -4.15
C PHE A 45 5.19 6.61 -5.12
N HIS A 46 5.13 7.89 -4.71
CA HIS A 46 4.59 9.00 -5.49
C HIS A 46 3.08 8.96 -5.79
N ILE A 47 2.35 7.94 -5.34
CA ILE A 47 0.89 7.88 -5.54
C ILE A 47 0.15 8.88 -4.65
N PHE A 48 0.58 9.06 -3.41
CA PHE A 48 -0.10 9.91 -2.44
C PHE A 48 0.61 11.25 -2.20
N THR A 49 1.91 11.34 -2.49
CA THR A 49 2.72 12.57 -2.38
C THR A 49 2.65 13.49 -3.61
N ARG A 50 1.93 13.06 -4.66
CA ARG A 50 1.53 13.94 -5.78
C ARG A 50 0.50 15.00 -5.37
N TYR A 51 -0.20 14.77 -4.26
CA TYR A 51 -1.05 15.76 -3.61
C TYR A 51 -0.22 16.54 -2.57
N ALA A 52 -0.58 17.79 -2.27
CA ALA A 52 0.25 18.72 -1.50
C ALA A 52 0.74 18.16 -0.14
N SER A 53 -0.01 17.23 0.46
CA SER A 53 0.41 16.40 1.57
C SER A 53 -0.18 15.00 1.41
N ALA A 54 0.56 13.98 1.86
CA ALA A 54 -0.04 12.67 2.06
C ALA A 54 -1.04 12.79 3.22
N PRO A 55 -2.28 12.29 3.09
CA PRO A 55 -3.27 12.43 4.15
C PRO A 55 -2.89 11.55 5.34
N ASP A 56 -2.96 12.13 6.55
CA ASP A 56 -3.18 11.36 7.76
C ASP A 56 -4.64 10.90 7.74
N ILE A 57 -4.86 9.60 7.90
CA ILE A 57 -6.19 8.99 7.75
C ILE A 57 -6.63 8.50 9.11
N GLU A 58 -7.60 9.21 9.69
CA GLU A 58 -8.36 8.74 10.84
C GLU A 58 -9.50 7.83 10.38
N PHE A 59 -9.74 6.75 11.12
CA PHE A 59 -10.78 5.78 10.81
C PHE A 59 -11.97 5.92 11.76
N ALA A 60 -13.16 5.72 11.20
CA ALA A 60 -14.40 5.47 11.92
C ALA A 60 -14.76 3.97 11.80
N PRO A 61 -15.74 3.45 12.59
CA PRO A 61 -16.13 2.04 12.52
C PRO A 61 -16.50 1.58 11.11
N ILE A 62 -17.03 2.50 10.31
CA ILE A 62 -17.20 2.37 8.87
C ILE A 62 -16.48 3.54 8.21
N THR A 63 -15.48 3.26 7.38
CA THR A 63 -14.72 4.25 6.63
C THR A 63 -14.84 3.95 5.15
N ILE A 64 -15.21 4.95 4.34
CA ILE A 64 -15.43 4.79 2.90
C ILE A 64 -14.44 5.67 2.14
N PHE A 65 -13.56 5.04 1.36
CA PHE A 65 -12.69 5.75 0.41
C PHE A 65 -13.38 5.83 -0.95
N TYR A 66 -13.70 7.06 -1.38
CA TYR A 66 -14.34 7.32 -2.68
C TYR A 66 -13.49 8.29 -3.52
N GLY A 67 -13.67 8.26 -4.85
CA GLY A 67 -12.91 9.08 -5.79
C GLY A 67 -12.81 8.46 -7.18
N GLY A 68 -12.30 9.22 -8.15
CA GLY A 68 -12.19 8.79 -9.57
C GLY A 68 -11.20 7.63 -9.81
N ASN A 69 -11.22 7.09 -11.03
CA ASN A 69 -10.25 6.06 -11.45
C ASN A 69 -8.82 6.60 -11.39
N GLY A 70 -7.88 5.77 -10.94
CA GLY A 70 -6.48 6.18 -10.79
C GLY A 70 -6.16 7.04 -9.57
N SER A 71 -7.13 7.32 -8.69
CA SER A 71 -6.91 8.14 -7.49
C SER A 71 -6.12 7.45 -6.36
N GLY A 72 -5.81 6.15 -6.49
CA GLY A 72 -5.03 5.39 -5.51
C GLY A 72 -5.83 4.60 -4.47
N LYS A 73 -7.17 4.51 -4.57
CA LYS A 73 -8.03 3.77 -3.61
C LYS A 73 -7.60 2.32 -3.40
N SER A 74 -7.50 1.53 -4.48
CA SER A 74 -7.10 0.12 -4.39
C SER A 74 -5.68 -0.02 -3.84
N THR A 75 -4.78 0.91 -4.19
CA THR A 75 -3.43 0.97 -3.63
C THR A 75 -3.46 1.19 -2.13
N LEU A 76 -4.27 2.14 -1.64
CA LEU A 76 -4.40 2.43 -0.21
C LEU A 76 -4.89 1.20 0.56
N LEU A 77 -5.91 0.52 0.04
CA LEU A 77 -6.43 -0.72 0.65
C LEU A 77 -5.37 -1.83 0.68
N ASN A 78 -4.57 -1.96 -0.38
CA ASN A 78 -3.48 -2.93 -0.41
C ASN A 78 -2.35 -2.56 0.57
N VAL A 79 -2.02 -1.28 0.72
CA VAL A 79 -1.03 -0.81 1.71
C VAL A 79 -1.51 -1.11 3.13
N ILE A 80 -2.78 -0.84 3.45
CA ILE A 80 -3.37 -1.18 4.75
C ILE A 80 -3.27 -2.68 4.99
N ALA A 81 -3.70 -3.51 4.03
CA ALA A 81 -3.70 -4.96 4.17
C ALA A 81 -2.28 -5.53 4.37
N GLU A 82 -1.30 -5.06 3.60
CA GLU A 82 0.10 -5.50 3.72
C GLU A 82 0.74 -5.02 5.03
N LYS A 83 0.54 -3.75 5.41
CA LYS A 83 1.04 -3.20 6.69
C LYS A 83 0.53 -4.00 7.89
N MET A 84 -0.73 -4.40 7.83
CA MET A 84 -1.42 -5.15 8.86
C MET A 84 -1.25 -6.67 8.74
N ARG A 85 -0.63 -7.15 7.65
CA ARG A 85 -0.49 -8.58 7.33
C ARG A 85 -1.84 -9.31 7.33
N LEU A 86 -2.88 -8.66 6.79
CA LEU A 86 -4.21 -9.25 6.71
C LEU A 86 -4.23 -10.44 5.77
N TYR A 87 -5.04 -11.44 6.09
CA TYR A 87 -5.28 -12.55 5.18
C TYR A 87 -5.92 -12.04 3.87
N ARG A 88 -5.53 -12.65 2.75
CA ARG A 88 -5.97 -12.34 1.40
C ARG A 88 -6.00 -13.64 0.59
N ASN A 89 -7.01 -13.80 -0.25
CA ASN A 89 -7.10 -14.93 -1.18
C ASN A 89 -6.72 -14.49 -2.61
N SER A 90 -7.33 -13.43 -3.15
CA SER A 90 -6.96 -12.93 -4.49
C SER A 90 -5.63 -12.15 -4.53
N PRO A 91 -4.78 -12.34 -5.56
CA PRO A 91 -3.55 -11.58 -5.74
C PRO A 91 -3.81 -10.07 -5.91
N PHE A 92 -2.75 -9.26 -5.79
CA PHE A 92 -2.81 -7.82 -6.05
C PHE A 92 -1.56 -7.33 -6.78
N ASN A 93 -1.68 -6.18 -7.46
CA ASN A 93 -0.55 -5.54 -8.11
C ASN A 93 0.47 -5.08 -7.07
N THR A 94 1.70 -5.56 -7.20
CA THR A 94 2.81 -5.29 -6.29
C THR A 94 4.13 -5.12 -7.05
N THR A 95 5.15 -4.60 -6.38
CA THR A 95 6.53 -4.50 -6.89
C THR A 95 7.50 -4.84 -5.77
N PRO A 96 8.80 -5.05 -6.06
CA PRO A 96 9.83 -5.19 -5.04
C PRO A 96 9.91 -4.03 -4.02
N PHE A 97 9.31 -2.87 -4.31
CA PHE A 97 9.29 -1.69 -3.45
C PHE A 97 8.06 -1.60 -2.54
N PHE A 98 7.03 -2.41 -2.81
CA PHE A 98 5.74 -2.30 -2.12
C PHE A 98 5.87 -2.55 -0.62
N LYS A 99 6.62 -3.59 -0.24
CA LYS A 99 6.88 -3.90 1.17
C LYS A 99 7.62 -2.77 1.86
N ASP A 100 8.64 -2.20 1.21
CA ASP A 100 9.41 -1.10 1.80
C ASP A 100 8.53 0.14 2.04
N TYR A 101 7.62 0.43 1.10
CA TYR A 101 6.64 1.49 1.28
C TYR A 101 5.74 1.25 2.50
N CYS A 102 5.24 0.03 2.66
CA CYS A 102 4.44 -0.34 3.83
C CYS A 102 5.25 -0.22 5.13
N ASP A 103 6.52 -0.58 5.11
CA ASP A 103 7.41 -0.43 6.27
C ASP A 103 7.61 1.06 6.65
N LEU A 104 7.55 1.99 5.69
CA LEU A 104 7.58 3.44 5.94
C LEU A 104 6.27 4.03 6.48
N CYS A 105 5.14 3.34 6.31
CA CYS A 105 3.86 3.78 6.86
C CYS A 105 3.83 3.61 8.39
N GLU A 106 3.02 4.40 9.07
CA GLU A 106 2.82 4.28 10.53
C GLU A 106 1.33 4.03 10.78
N ILE A 107 1.02 3.20 11.78
CA ILE A 107 -0.35 2.82 12.08
C ILE A 107 -0.57 2.87 13.58
N GLU A 108 -1.67 3.49 14.00
CA GLU A 108 -2.16 3.40 15.36
C GLU A 108 -3.28 2.35 15.42
N LEU A 109 -3.08 1.36 16.28
CA LEU A 109 -3.98 0.21 16.38
C LEU A 109 -4.94 0.36 17.56
N GLY A 110 -6.23 0.12 17.30
CA GLY A 110 -7.15 -0.42 18.31
C GLY A 110 -7.03 -1.95 18.40
N GLU A 111 -8.03 -2.62 19.01
CA GLU A 111 -8.07 -4.10 18.99
C GLU A 111 -8.57 -4.64 17.65
N ILE A 112 -7.70 -5.36 16.94
CA ILE A 112 -8.03 -6.01 15.65
C ILE A 112 -8.13 -7.51 15.84
N SER A 113 -9.19 -8.11 15.29
CA SER A 113 -9.38 -9.56 15.32
C SER A 113 -8.33 -10.26 14.46
N ARG A 114 -7.88 -11.44 14.89
CA ARG A 114 -7.02 -12.32 14.09
C ARG A 114 -7.69 -12.79 12.79
N GLU A 115 -9.01 -12.67 12.70
CA GLU A 115 -9.81 -13.04 11.54
C GLU A 115 -9.94 -11.89 10.51
N SER A 116 -9.31 -10.74 10.76
CA SER A 116 -9.32 -9.62 9.83
C SER A 116 -8.66 -10.00 8.50
N LYS A 117 -9.35 -9.66 7.41
CA LYS A 117 -8.96 -10.01 6.05
C LYS A 117 -9.34 -8.90 5.07
N ILE A 118 -8.66 -8.87 3.94
CA ILE A 118 -9.10 -8.11 2.77
C ILE A 118 -9.94 -9.01 1.86
N ILE A 119 -11.01 -8.46 1.32
CA ILE A 119 -11.90 -9.10 0.36
C ILE A 119 -11.97 -8.20 -0.86
N THR A 120 -11.70 -8.75 -2.04
CA THR A 120 -11.77 -8.03 -3.32
C THR A 120 -12.95 -8.50 -4.16
N SER A 121 -13.17 -7.86 -5.30
CA SER A 121 -14.14 -8.33 -6.29
C SER A 121 -13.86 -9.75 -6.76
N ASP A 122 -12.59 -10.09 -6.94
CA ASP A 122 -12.17 -11.38 -7.48
C ASP A 122 -12.53 -12.51 -6.50
N ASP A 123 -12.38 -12.30 -5.19
CA ASP A 123 -12.82 -13.23 -4.15
C ASP A 123 -14.34 -13.51 -4.17
N ILE A 124 -15.13 -12.56 -4.68
CA ILE A 124 -16.60 -12.71 -4.83
C ILE A 124 -16.92 -13.43 -6.14
N PHE A 125 -16.28 -13.05 -7.24
CA PHE A 125 -16.56 -13.63 -8.56
C PHE A 125 -16.09 -15.08 -8.66
N GLU A 126 -14.95 -15.45 -8.08
CA GLU A 126 -14.50 -16.86 -8.02
C GLU A 126 -15.55 -17.76 -7.36
N LYS A 127 -16.25 -17.30 -6.33
CA LYS A 127 -17.28 -18.07 -5.63
C LYS A 127 -18.55 -18.28 -6.45
N LEU A 128 -18.84 -17.40 -7.40
CA LEU A 128 -20.01 -17.52 -8.27
C LEU A 128 -19.80 -18.55 -9.39
N HIS A 129 -18.57 -18.95 -9.69
CA HIS A 129 -18.25 -19.96 -10.70
C HIS A 129 -18.33 -21.42 -10.20
N PHE A 130 -18.61 -21.63 -8.90
CA PHE A 130 -18.78 -22.95 -8.30
C PHE A 130 -20.25 -23.32 -8.01
N THR A 131 -21.20 -22.75 -8.76
CA THR A 131 -22.63 -23.14 -8.72
C THR A 131 -22.98 -23.90 -9.98
#